data_AF-I9A2J6-F1
#
_entry.id   AF-I9A2J6-F1
#
_cell.length_a   1.000
_cell.length_b   1.000
_cell.length_c   1.000
_cell.angle_alpha   90.00
_cell.angle_beta   90.00
_cell.angle_gamma   90.00
#
_symmetry.space_group_name_H-M   'P 1'
#
loop_
_entity.id
_entity.type
_entity.pdbx_description
1 polymer ?
#
loop_
_entity_poly.entity_id
_entity_poly.type
_entity_poly.pdbx_seq_one_letter_code
_entity_poly.pdbx_strand_id
1 'polypeptide(L)'
;MVNHPCRGYRQSGPLAALNPPAGLGLPAFSPFDRSRRRLLDSGHLDDADRVFLLDRIDRLDATYGRLRFVLPAGPIHGDANVGNLLHDDAGRPVLIDLDGFATGPREWDLILTAIYFDLYGWHTAEEYTAFVDGCGFDVMAWEGYPVLRDVRETAMVAWMAQNVGQDDATAAEFTKRMQARTGSSRRDWAPF
;
A
#
# COMPACT_ATOMS: atom_id res chain seq x y z
N MET A 1 -20.79 -7.08 -9.16
CA MET A 1 -19.65 -7.99 -9.01
C MET A 1 -18.50 -7.10 -8.55
N VAL A 2 -18.03 -7.28 -7.33
CA VAL A 2 -16.94 -6.47 -6.78
C VAL A 2 -15.67 -6.92 -7.51
N ASN A 3 -14.98 -5.98 -8.16
CA ASN A 3 -13.83 -6.26 -9.02
C ASN A 3 -12.56 -6.17 -8.19
N HIS A 4 -11.72 -7.22 -8.22
CA HIS A 4 -10.55 -7.32 -7.36
C HIS A 4 -9.26 -7.42 -8.17
N PRO A 5 -8.20 -6.69 -7.79
CA PRO A 5 -6.91 -6.71 -8.46
C PRO A 5 -6.23 -8.09 -8.39
N CYS A 6 -6.72 -8.97 -7.51
CA CYS A 6 -6.10 -10.25 -7.22
C CYS A 6 -6.64 -11.50 -7.92
N ARG A 7 -7.56 -11.42 -8.89
CA ARG A 7 -8.08 -12.64 -9.56
C ARG A 7 -7.00 -13.56 -10.16
N GLY A 8 -5.72 -13.17 -10.09
CA GLY A 8 -4.55 -13.98 -10.32
C GLY A 8 -3.57 -14.12 -9.18
N TYR A 9 -3.98 -14.59 -8.01
CA TYR A 9 -3.04 -15.13 -7.00
C TYR A 9 -3.18 -16.65 -6.81
N ARG A 10 -4.25 -17.26 -7.33
CA ARG A 10 -4.21 -18.67 -7.79
C ARG A 10 -3.38 -18.75 -9.07
N GLN A 11 -2.89 -19.94 -9.43
CA GLN A 11 -2.05 -20.24 -10.61
C GLN A 11 -2.59 -19.76 -12.00
N SER A 12 -3.64 -18.94 -12.06
CA SER A 12 -4.45 -18.70 -13.26
C SER A 12 -5.04 -17.29 -13.39
N GLY A 13 -4.38 -16.22 -12.93
CA GLY A 13 -4.86 -14.86 -13.26
C GLY A 13 -3.75 -13.83 -13.45
N PRO A 14 -4.13 -12.56 -13.70
CA PRO A 14 -3.33 -11.65 -14.51
C PRO A 14 -1.99 -11.19 -13.93
N LEU A 15 -1.73 -11.30 -12.62
CA LEU A 15 -0.40 -11.03 -12.03
C LEU A 15 0.39 -12.31 -11.73
N ALA A 16 -0.23 -13.39 -11.18
CA ALA A 16 0.47 -14.68 -11.00
C ALA A 16 0.84 -15.37 -12.32
N ALA A 17 0.22 -14.98 -13.44
CA ALA A 17 0.58 -15.44 -14.78
C ALA A 17 1.66 -14.57 -15.45
N LEU A 18 2.06 -13.44 -14.85
CA LEU A 18 3.20 -12.67 -15.34
C LEU A 18 4.47 -13.37 -14.87
N ASN A 19 4.88 -14.36 -15.64
CA ASN A 19 6.32 -14.54 -15.80
C ASN A 19 6.80 -13.27 -16.49
N PRO A 20 7.58 -12.39 -15.83
CA PRO A 20 8.17 -11.26 -16.53
C PRO A 20 8.89 -11.80 -17.77
N PRO A 21 8.79 -11.13 -18.93
CA PRO A 21 9.48 -11.56 -20.14
C PRO A 21 10.93 -11.88 -19.81
N ALA A 22 11.47 -12.96 -20.37
CA ALA A 22 12.87 -13.31 -20.14
C ALA A 22 13.76 -12.10 -20.47
N GLY A 23 14.44 -11.55 -19.45
CA GLY A 23 15.26 -10.35 -19.57
C GLY A 23 14.69 -9.07 -18.92
N LEU A 24 13.43 -9.06 -18.48
CA LEU A 24 12.89 -7.94 -17.68
C LEU A 24 13.40 -8.04 -16.24
N GLY A 25 14.54 -7.41 -15.97
CA GLY A 25 15.09 -7.26 -14.62
C GLY A 25 14.32 -6.20 -13.85
N LEU A 26 13.38 -6.62 -13.00
CA LEU A 26 12.68 -5.70 -12.10
C LEU A 26 13.59 -5.30 -10.93
N PRO A 27 13.51 -4.05 -10.44
CA PRO A 27 14.23 -3.66 -9.24
C PRO A 27 13.72 -4.47 -8.03
N ALA A 28 14.61 -4.66 -7.05
CA ALA A 28 14.19 -5.20 -5.76
C ALA A 28 13.26 -4.19 -5.06
N PHE A 29 12.19 -4.69 -4.49
CA PHE A 29 11.24 -3.87 -3.75
C PHE A 29 11.90 -3.29 -2.49
N SER A 30 11.77 -1.98 -2.32
CA SER A 30 12.20 -1.26 -1.13
C SER A 30 11.03 -0.43 -0.56
N PRO A 31 10.43 -0.84 0.57
CA PRO A 31 9.23 -0.20 1.11
C PRO A 31 9.48 1.21 1.68
N PHE A 32 10.73 1.56 1.98
CA PHE A 32 11.05 2.79 2.73
C PHE A 32 11.77 3.86 1.91
N ASP A 33 12.50 3.51 0.85
CA ASP A 33 13.35 4.47 0.11
C ASP A 33 12.55 5.65 -0.43
N ARG A 34 11.39 5.37 -1.02
CA ARG A 34 10.50 6.40 -1.55
C ARG A 34 9.97 7.31 -0.44
N SER A 35 9.55 6.73 0.68
CA SER A 35 9.03 7.47 1.83
C SER A 35 10.11 8.36 2.47
N ARG A 36 11.32 7.84 2.68
CA ARG A 36 12.46 8.62 3.20
C ARG A 36 12.78 9.80 2.30
N ARG A 37 12.89 9.57 0.99
CA ARG A 37 13.16 10.62 0.01
C ARG A 37 12.11 11.72 0.08
N ARG A 38 10.82 11.36 0.06
CA ARG A 38 9.71 12.31 0.17
C ARG A 38 9.83 13.20 1.40
N LEU A 39 10.08 12.63 2.57
CA LEU A 39 10.20 13.39 3.82
C LEU A 39 11.40 14.34 3.83
N LEU A 40 12.54 13.92 3.26
CA LEU A 40 13.74 14.73 3.16
C LEU A 40 13.58 15.89 2.18
N ASP A 41 12.90 15.65 1.06
CA ASP A 41 12.68 16.64 0.00
C ASP A 41 11.48 17.57 0.29
N SER A 42 10.67 17.27 1.31
CA SER A 42 9.48 18.06 1.68
C SER A 42 9.85 19.35 2.41
N GLY A 43 10.02 20.44 1.66
CA GLY A 43 10.39 21.75 2.22
C GLY A 43 9.33 22.43 3.09
N HIS A 44 8.05 22.03 2.98
CA HIS A 44 6.93 22.60 3.75
C HIS A 44 6.59 21.80 5.03
N LEU A 45 7.24 20.66 5.24
CA LEU A 45 7.03 19.84 6.42
C LEU A 45 7.78 20.44 7.61
N ASP A 46 7.12 20.54 8.77
CA ASP A 46 7.78 20.98 9.98
C ASP A 46 8.84 19.97 10.46
N ASP A 47 9.87 20.47 11.13
CA ASP A 47 11.01 19.63 11.53
C ASP A 47 10.63 18.55 12.55
N ALA A 48 9.65 18.80 13.42
CA ALA A 48 9.24 17.84 14.45
C ALA A 48 8.50 16.66 13.83
N ASP A 49 7.58 16.92 12.90
CA ASP A 49 6.88 15.88 12.16
C ASP A 49 7.82 15.13 11.21
N ARG A 50 8.80 15.81 10.58
CA ARG A 50 9.84 15.14 9.78
C ARG A 50 10.65 14.17 10.62
N VAL A 51 11.19 14.62 11.76
CA VAL A 51 11.98 13.78 12.68
C VAL A 51 11.15 12.60 13.18
N PHE A 52 9.90 12.84 13.55
CA PHE A 52 9.00 11.78 14.01
C PHE A 52 8.76 10.71 12.94
N LEU A 53 8.47 11.11 11.68
CA LEU A 53 8.20 10.16 10.60
C LEU A 53 9.45 9.37 10.20
N LEU A 54 10.63 10.00 10.21
CA LEU A 54 11.90 9.31 9.95
C LEU A 54 12.21 8.27 11.05
N ASP A 55 12.05 8.62 12.32
CA ASP A 55 12.23 7.68 13.45
C ASP A 55 11.19 6.55 13.43
N ARG A 56 9.94 6.85 13.00
CA ARG A 56 8.93 5.82 12.77
C ARG A 56 9.36 4.86 11.64
N ILE A 57 9.88 5.38 10.53
CA ILE A 57 10.40 4.57 9.43
C ILE A 57 11.55 3.68 9.94
N ASP A 58 12.51 4.21 10.70
CA ASP A 58 13.65 3.42 11.22
C ASP A 58 13.19 2.25 12.10
N ARG A 59 12.20 2.49 12.97
CA ARG A 59 11.61 1.44 13.82
C ARG A 59 10.86 0.39 13.00
N LEU A 60 10.12 0.82 11.98
CA LEU A 60 9.37 -0.07 11.09
C LEU A 60 10.29 -0.87 10.17
N ASP A 61 11.41 -0.31 9.74
CA ASP A 61 12.40 -0.99 8.92
C ASP A 61 12.99 -2.19 9.67
N ALA A 62 13.34 -1.98 10.95
CA ALA A 62 13.81 -3.04 11.81
C ALA A 62 12.77 -4.15 12.03
N THR A 63 11.49 -3.83 12.22
CA THR A 63 10.42 -4.83 12.39
C THR A 63 10.07 -5.54 11.09
N TYR A 64 10.00 -4.80 9.97
CA TYR A 64 9.76 -5.31 8.64
C TYR A 64 10.82 -6.34 8.23
N GLY A 65 12.11 -6.06 8.50
CA GLY A 65 13.21 -6.98 8.21
C GLY A 65 13.16 -8.32 8.95
N ARG A 66 12.28 -8.45 9.96
CA ARG A 66 12.04 -9.70 10.70
C ARG A 66 10.77 -10.44 10.24
N LEU A 67 10.01 -9.88 9.31
CA LEU A 67 8.81 -10.53 8.80
C LEU A 67 9.15 -11.79 8.00
N ARG A 68 8.33 -12.82 8.20
CA ARG A 68 8.34 -14.02 7.37
C ARG A 68 7.12 -13.98 6.47
N PHE A 69 7.36 -13.66 5.20
CA PHE A 69 6.34 -13.69 4.16
C PHE A 69 5.92 -15.13 3.87
N VAL A 70 4.63 -15.31 3.62
CA VAL A 70 4.01 -16.62 3.35
C VAL A 70 3.97 -16.88 1.86
N LEU A 71 3.69 -15.86 1.06
CA LEU A 71 3.67 -15.96 -0.38
C LEU A 71 5.10 -15.95 -0.92
N PRO A 72 5.45 -16.80 -1.92
CA PRO A 72 6.73 -16.69 -2.57
C PRO A 72 6.89 -15.30 -3.19
N ALA A 73 8.09 -14.73 -3.08
CA ALA A 73 8.40 -13.45 -3.71
C ALA A 73 8.18 -13.51 -5.23
N GLY A 74 7.80 -12.38 -5.81
CA GLY A 74 7.52 -12.28 -7.24
C GLY A 74 7.23 -10.84 -7.66
N PRO A 75 6.75 -10.63 -8.89
CA PRO A 75 6.33 -9.31 -9.34
C PRO A 75 5.24 -8.74 -8.46
N ILE A 76 5.37 -7.47 -8.11
CA ILE A 76 4.38 -6.67 -7.40
C ILE A 76 4.18 -5.35 -8.12
N HIS A 77 2.94 -4.85 -8.12
CA HIS A 77 2.58 -3.53 -8.62
C HIS A 77 3.24 -2.41 -7.80
N GLY A 78 3.32 -2.59 -6.47
CA GLY A 78 3.83 -1.60 -5.54
C GLY A 78 2.77 -0.56 -5.10
N ASP A 79 1.69 -0.43 -5.87
CA ASP A 79 0.54 0.45 -5.58
C ASP A 79 -0.80 -0.07 -6.13
N ALA A 80 -1.10 -1.35 -5.88
CA ALA A 80 -2.32 -2.01 -6.37
C ALA A 80 -3.58 -1.54 -5.61
N ASN A 81 -4.06 -0.32 -5.91
CA ASN A 81 -5.32 0.22 -5.39
C ASN A 81 -6.40 0.29 -6.48
N VAL A 82 -7.65 0.52 -6.08
CA VAL A 82 -8.81 0.56 -7.01
C VAL A 82 -8.69 1.66 -8.08
N GLY A 83 -8.02 2.77 -7.78
CA GLY A 83 -7.77 3.85 -8.75
C GLY A 83 -6.82 3.44 -9.88
N ASN A 84 -5.96 2.46 -9.63
CA ASN A 84 -5.02 1.92 -10.61
C ASN A 84 -5.58 0.70 -11.36
N LEU A 85 -6.86 0.36 -11.18
CA LEU A 85 -7.53 -0.76 -11.84
C LEU A 85 -8.56 -0.25 -12.85
N LEU A 86 -8.26 -0.41 -14.14
CA LEU A 86 -9.18 -0.11 -15.23
C LEU A 86 -9.78 -1.39 -15.82
N HIS A 87 -10.80 -1.23 -16.66
CA HIS A 87 -11.28 -2.29 -17.54
C HIS A 87 -11.02 -1.91 -18.99
N ASP A 88 -10.57 -2.87 -19.79
CA ASP A 88 -10.56 -2.71 -21.25
C ASP A 88 -11.98 -2.83 -21.84
N ASP A 89 -12.09 -2.63 -23.16
CA ASP A 89 -13.38 -2.71 -23.87
C ASP A 89 -14.07 -4.08 -23.75
N ALA A 90 -13.33 -5.13 -23.39
CA ALA A 90 -13.84 -6.48 -23.16
C ALA A 90 -14.18 -6.74 -21.67
N GLY A 91 -14.07 -5.73 -20.81
CA GLY A 91 -14.32 -5.85 -19.37
C GLY A 91 -13.21 -6.56 -18.60
N ARG A 92 -12.02 -6.73 -19.18
CA ARG A 92 -10.88 -7.38 -18.51
C ARG A 92 -10.13 -6.36 -17.64
N PRO A 93 -9.75 -6.72 -16.41
CA PRO A 93 -9.00 -5.83 -15.53
C PRO A 93 -7.60 -5.54 -16.10
N VAL A 94 -7.22 -4.27 -16.10
CA VAL A 94 -5.90 -3.76 -16.49
C VAL A 94 -5.35 -2.88 -15.38
N LEU A 95 -4.15 -3.20 -14.91
CA LEU A 95 -3.44 -2.35 -13.94
C LEU A 95 -2.64 -1.27 -14.68
N ILE A 96 -2.70 -0.05 -14.16
CA ILE A 96 -1.98 1.12 -14.66
C ILE A 96 -1.06 1.69 -13.57
N ASP A 97 -0.19 2.63 -13.93
CA ASP A 97 0.78 3.25 -13.00
C ASP A 97 1.81 2.24 -12.46
N LEU A 98 2.71 1.83 -13.35
CA LEU A 98 3.76 0.84 -13.06
C LEU A 98 5.04 1.46 -12.48
N ASP A 99 5.00 2.71 -12.00
CA ASP A 99 6.17 3.37 -11.38
C ASP A 99 6.62 2.69 -10.08
N GLY A 100 5.74 1.88 -9.47
CA GLY A 100 6.02 1.03 -8.31
C GLY A 100 6.44 -0.40 -8.64
N PHE A 101 6.45 -0.80 -9.91
CA PHE A 101 6.59 -2.20 -10.31
C PHE A 101 7.97 -2.77 -9.95
N ALA A 102 7.97 -3.83 -9.15
CA ALA A 102 9.19 -4.38 -8.55
C ALA A 102 9.08 -5.89 -8.32
N THR A 103 10.19 -6.52 -7.92
CA THR A 103 10.17 -7.88 -7.36
C THR A 103 10.21 -7.81 -5.84
N GLY A 104 9.24 -8.43 -5.17
CA GLY A 104 9.10 -8.35 -3.72
C GLY A 104 8.07 -9.32 -3.13
N PRO A 105 7.72 -9.15 -1.85
CA PRO A 105 6.69 -9.95 -1.19
C PRO A 105 5.31 -9.57 -1.72
N ARG A 106 4.54 -10.55 -2.19
CA ARG A 106 3.28 -10.28 -2.88
C ARG A 106 2.14 -9.88 -1.95
N GLU A 107 2.29 -10.10 -0.65
CA GLU A 107 1.42 -9.54 0.39
C GLU A 107 1.37 -8.01 0.33
N TRP A 108 2.40 -7.36 -0.23
CA TRP A 108 2.44 -5.91 -0.41
C TRP A 108 1.28 -5.36 -1.24
N ASP A 109 0.88 -6.05 -2.31
CA ASP A 109 -0.22 -5.58 -3.15
C ASP A 109 -1.60 -5.88 -2.53
N LEU A 110 -1.65 -6.71 -1.48
CA LEU A 110 -2.89 -7.05 -0.79
C LEU A 110 -3.26 -6.06 0.32
N ILE A 111 -2.25 -5.36 0.86
CA ILE A 111 -2.37 -4.60 2.10
C ILE A 111 -3.28 -3.38 1.98
N LEU A 112 -3.32 -2.72 0.81
CA LEU A 112 -4.10 -1.51 0.62
C LEU A 112 -5.60 -1.77 0.75
N THR A 113 -6.11 -2.78 0.05
CA THR A 113 -7.52 -3.16 0.15
C THR A 113 -7.88 -3.60 1.57
N ALA A 114 -6.97 -4.29 2.27
CA ALA A 114 -7.17 -4.64 3.68
C ALA A 114 -7.26 -3.41 4.59
N ILE A 115 -6.37 -2.42 4.43
CA ILE A 115 -6.42 -1.16 5.19
C ILE A 115 -7.74 -0.41 4.95
N TYR A 116 -8.17 -0.34 3.69
CA TYR A 116 -9.41 0.34 3.31
C TYR A 116 -10.63 -0.28 3.99
N PHE A 117 -10.64 -1.60 4.15
CA PHE A 117 -11.65 -2.32 4.92
C PHE A 117 -11.48 -2.12 6.44
N ASP A 118 -10.33 -2.53 7.00
CA ASP A 118 -10.05 -2.66 8.44
C ASP A 118 -10.05 -1.31 9.18
N LEU A 119 -9.34 -0.32 8.61
CA LEU A 119 -9.09 0.94 9.30
C LEU A 119 -10.02 2.07 8.87
N TYR A 120 -10.30 2.15 7.57
CA TYR A 120 -11.01 3.29 7.00
C TYR A 120 -12.50 3.01 6.77
N GLY A 121 -12.91 1.74 6.71
CA GLY A 121 -14.30 1.37 6.46
C GLY A 121 -14.81 1.76 5.08
N TRP A 122 -13.91 1.90 4.10
CA TRP A 122 -14.24 2.22 2.71
C TRP A 122 -14.72 1.02 1.91
N HIS A 123 -14.53 -0.20 2.44
CA HIS A 123 -15.07 -1.43 1.87
C HIS A 123 -16.03 -2.11 2.84
N THR A 124 -17.02 -2.81 2.30
CA THR A 124 -17.89 -3.68 3.11
C THR A 124 -17.23 -5.01 3.43
N ALA A 125 -17.78 -5.75 4.38
CA ALA A 125 -17.31 -7.10 4.71
C ALA A 125 -17.49 -8.07 3.53
N GLU A 126 -18.57 -7.93 2.77
CA GLU A 126 -18.82 -8.72 1.56
C GLU A 126 -17.78 -8.41 0.47
N GLU A 127 -17.44 -7.13 0.28
CA GLU A 127 -16.41 -6.71 -0.68
C GLU A 127 -15.02 -7.26 -0.31
N TYR A 128 -14.66 -7.21 0.97
CA TYR A 128 -13.39 -7.75 1.46
C TYR A 128 -13.35 -9.29 1.41
N THR A 129 -14.44 -9.97 1.72
CA THR A 129 -14.52 -11.44 1.60
C THR A 129 -14.32 -11.87 0.15
N ALA A 130 -14.99 -11.21 -0.79
CA ALA A 130 -14.82 -11.50 -2.21
C ALA A 130 -13.39 -11.19 -2.71
N PHE A 131 -12.72 -10.19 -2.13
CA PHE A 131 -11.31 -9.90 -2.39
C PHE A 131 -10.42 -11.07 -1.98
N VAL A 132 -10.54 -11.50 -0.73
CA VAL A 132 -9.79 -12.63 -0.17
C VAL A 132 -10.01 -13.90 -0.99
N ASP A 133 -11.26 -14.21 -1.39
CA ASP A 133 -11.57 -15.38 -2.22
C ASP A 133 -10.88 -15.33 -3.60
N GLY A 134 -10.81 -14.12 -4.18
CA GLY A 134 -10.13 -13.83 -5.44
C GLY A 134 -8.61 -13.92 -5.32
N CYS A 135 -8.04 -13.35 -4.26
CA CYS A 135 -6.60 -13.40 -3.98
C CYS A 135 -6.14 -14.77 -3.46
N GLY A 136 -7.03 -15.58 -2.87
CA GLY A 136 -6.65 -16.83 -2.22
C GLY A 136 -5.71 -16.67 -1.02
N PHE A 137 -5.58 -15.45 -0.49
CA PHE A 137 -4.79 -15.14 0.71
C PHE A 137 -5.43 -13.97 1.46
N ASP A 138 -5.73 -14.19 2.73
CA ASP A 138 -6.17 -13.13 3.63
C ASP A 138 -4.97 -12.54 4.36
N VAL A 139 -4.57 -11.33 3.97
CA VAL A 139 -3.46 -10.65 4.63
C VAL A 139 -3.81 -10.33 6.08
N MET A 140 -5.06 -10.01 6.43
CA MET A 140 -5.44 -9.67 7.81
C MET A 140 -5.32 -10.85 8.78
N ALA A 141 -5.42 -12.08 8.28
CA ALA A 141 -5.23 -13.29 9.07
C ALA A 141 -3.75 -13.66 9.29
N TRP A 142 -2.81 -12.99 8.61
CA TRP A 142 -1.38 -13.26 8.71
C TRP A 142 -0.70 -12.44 9.81
N GLU A 143 0.21 -13.08 10.56
CA GLU A 143 0.93 -12.47 11.70
C GLU A 143 1.69 -11.18 11.35
N GLY A 144 2.12 -11.03 10.10
CA GLY A 144 2.85 -9.86 9.63
C GLY A 144 1.98 -8.65 9.26
N TYR A 145 0.65 -8.81 9.20
CA TYR A 145 -0.26 -7.75 8.79
C TYR A 145 -0.11 -6.45 9.58
N PRO A 146 -0.08 -6.44 10.92
CA PRO A 146 0.03 -5.19 11.68
C PRO A 146 1.28 -4.38 11.30
N VAL A 147 2.41 -5.06 11.04
CA VAL A 147 3.65 -4.41 10.61
C VAL A 147 3.51 -3.87 9.19
N LEU A 148 3.04 -4.69 8.25
CA LEU A 148 2.91 -4.27 6.85
C LEU A 148 1.90 -3.13 6.68
N ARG A 149 0.82 -3.18 7.45
CA ARG A 149 -0.21 -2.15 7.57
C ARG A 149 0.40 -0.82 8.02
N ASP A 150 1.18 -0.86 9.10
CA ASP A 150 1.85 0.32 9.65
C ASP A 150 2.91 0.89 8.70
N VAL A 151 3.63 0.04 7.96
CA VAL A 151 4.54 0.45 6.87
C VAL A 151 3.78 1.19 5.78
N ARG A 152 2.65 0.62 5.32
CA ARG A 152 1.85 1.22 4.25
C ARG A 152 1.19 2.53 4.68
N GLU A 153 0.62 2.59 5.88
CA GLU A 153 0.05 3.83 6.45
C GLU A 153 1.12 4.93 6.52
N THR A 154 2.34 4.59 6.96
CA THR A 154 3.47 5.53 7.01
C THR A 154 3.85 6.02 5.61
N ALA A 155 3.85 5.14 4.61
CA ALA A 155 4.13 5.53 3.22
C ALA A 155 3.07 6.48 2.65
N MET A 156 1.79 6.30 3.00
CA MET A 156 0.71 7.20 2.62
C MET A 156 0.86 8.58 3.27
N VAL A 157 1.20 8.63 4.56
CA VAL A 157 1.45 9.91 5.26
C VAL A 157 2.68 10.63 4.68
N ALA A 158 3.75 9.90 4.36
CA ALA A 158 4.93 10.47 3.71
C ALA A 158 4.63 10.99 2.29
N TRP A 159 3.70 10.36 1.56
CA TRP A 159 3.20 10.90 0.29
C TRP A 159 2.44 12.20 0.49
N MET A 160 1.58 12.30 1.51
CA MET A 160 0.87 13.55 1.81
C MET A 160 1.83 14.68 2.17
N ALA A 161 2.87 14.39 2.96
CA ALA A 161 3.87 15.37 3.39
C ALA A 161 4.50 16.16 2.22
N GLN A 162 4.74 15.51 1.08
CA GLN A 162 5.32 16.17 -0.11
C GLN A 162 4.34 17.15 -0.77
N ASN A 163 3.04 17.00 -0.53
CA ASN A 163 1.94 17.73 -1.16
C ASN A 163 1.31 18.78 -0.22
N VAL A 164 1.69 18.83 1.07
CA VAL A 164 1.12 19.75 2.07
C VAL A 164 1.18 21.22 1.63
N GLY A 165 2.22 21.63 0.90
CA GLY A 165 2.35 23.01 0.41
C GLY A 165 1.56 23.34 -0.86
N GLN A 166 0.86 22.37 -1.45
CA GLN A 166 0.18 22.52 -2.75
C GLN A 166 -1.35 22.53 -2.63
N ASP A 167 -1.90 21.93 -1.58
CA ASP A 167 -3.34 21.76 -1.40
C ASP A 167 -3.74 21.80 0.09
N ASP A 168 -4.62 22.75 0.45
CA ASP A 168 -5.09 22.95 1.82
C ASP A 168 -5.87 21.74 2.36
N ALA A 169 -6.58 21.00 1.50
CA ALA A 169 -7.29 19.80 1.91
C ALA A 169 -6.31 18.68 2.31
N THR A 170 -5.27 18.47 1.50
CA THR A 170 -4.16 17.56 1.81
C THR A 170 -3.43 17.97 3.09
N ALA A 171 -3.21 19.26 3.32
CA ALA A 171 -2.59 19.76 4.55
C ALA A 171 -3.43 19.47 5.80
N ALA A 172 -4.75 19.68 5.72
CA ALA A 172 -5.68 19.40 6.81
C ALA A 172 -5.74 17.89 7.13
N GLU A 173 -5.82 17.04 6.10
CA GLU A 173 -5.82 15.59 6.27
C GLU A 173 -4.48 15.09 6.82
N PHE A 174 -3.34 15.61 6.33
CA PHE A 174 -2.02 15.30 6.89
C PHE A 174 -1.97 15.59 8.39
N THR A 175 -2.40 16.80 8.80
CA THR A 175 -2.43 17.21 10.20
C THR A 175 -3.28 16.25 11.05
N LYS A 176 -4.46 15.86 10.55
CA LYS A 176 -5.35 14.91 11.22
C LYS A 176 -4.70 13.54 11.41
N ARG A 177 -4.02 13.02 10.38
CA ARG A 177 -3.30 11.74 10.46
C ARG A 177 -2.13 11.80 11.42
N MET A 178 -1.40 12.92 11.42
CA MET A 178 -0.33 13.18 12.37
C MET A 178 -0.87 13.27 13.81
N GLN A 179 -2.06 13.80 14.05
CA GLN A 179 -2.66 13.82 15.40
C GLN A 179 -3.12 12.44 15.86
N ALA A 180 -3.67 11.62 14.97
CA ALA A 180 -4.11 10.25 15.27
C ALA A 180 -2.96 9.31 15.70
N ARG A 181 -1.69 9.74 15.55
CA ARG A 181 -0.51 9.07 16.13
C ARG A 181 -0.61 8.85 17.64
N THR A 182 -1.47 9.58 18.35
CA THR A 182 -1.71 9.46 19.79
C THR A 182 -2.78 8.43 20.18
N GLY A 183 -3.33 7.67 19.20
CA GLY A 183 -4.29 6.60 19.45
C GLY A 183 -5.74 6.94 19.10
N SER A 184 -5.99 8.01 18.34
CA SER A 184 -7.32 8.35 17.84
C SER A 184 -7.82 7.37 16.76
N SER A 185 -9.14 7.29 16.60
CA SER A 185 -9.77 6.52 15.52
C SER A 185 -9.34 7.02 14.14
N ARG A 186 -9.28 6.09 13.18
CA ARG A 186 -8.92 6.34 11.76
C ARG A 186 -10.13 6.36 10.83
N ARG A 187 -11.34 6.11 11.35
CA ARG A 187 -12.55 5.94 10.53
C ARG A 187 -13.00 7.17 9.77
N ASP A 188 -12.62 8.35 10.24
CA ASP A 188 -13.01 9.60 9.60
C ASP A 188 -12.00 10.08 8.55
N TRP A 189 -10.94 9.30 8.26
CA TRP A 189 -9.92 9.70 7.28
C TRP A 189 -10.50 9.74 5.87
N ALA A 190 -10.18 10.80 5.13
CA ALA A 190 -10.66 10.98 3.77
C ALA A 190 -9.82 10.14 2.77
N PRO A 191 -10.45 9.61 1.71
CA PRO A 191 -9.72 9.10 0.57
C PRO A 191 -8.95 10.22 -0.13
N PHE A 192 -7.90 9.84 -0.83
CA PHE A 192 -7.05 10.71 -1.62
C PHE A 192 -7.61 10.85 -3.04
#